data_AF-A0A8T4LJ28-F1
#
_entry.id   AF-A0A8T4LJ28-F1
#
_cell.length_a   1.000
_cell.length_b   1.000
_cell.length_c   1.000
_cell.angle_alpha   90.00
_cell.angle_beta   90.00
_cell.angle_gamma   90.00
#
_symmetry.space_group_name_H-M   'P 1'
#
loop_
_entity.id
_entity.type
_entity.pdbx_description
1 polymer ?
#
loop_
_entity_poly.entity_id
_entity_poly.type
_entity_poly.pdbx_seq_one_letter_code
_entity_poly.pdbx_strand_id
1 'polypeptide(L)'
;MNFSDMGSVEREIKQTIADCLKVELSSLKDENTFYSLGIESLTFIEIALCLDDKYSFGDEDIRALRTEAVLDRKQLFEYLTVGKFVDYITSKYGREVLAHT
;
A
#
# COMPACT_ATOMS: atom_id res chain seq x y z
N MET A 1 -16.89 -1.65 10.49
CA MET A 1 -15.60 -1.07 10.89
C MET A 1 -15.90 0.29 11.47
N ASN A 2 -15.51 0.56 12.72
CA ASN A 2 -15.74 1.87 13.33
C ASN A 2 -14.65 2.86 12.88
N PHE A 3 -14.89 4.16 12.98
CA PHE A 3 -13.91 5.19 12.59
C PHE A 3 -12.56 5.04 13.30
N SER A 4 -12.55 4.57 14.54
CA SER A 4 -11.34 4.28 15.31
C SER A 4 -10.50 3.15 14.71
N ASP A 5 -11.14 2.12 14.17
CA ASP A 5 -10.51 0.95 13.56
C ASP A 5 -9.93 1.29 12.18
N MET A 6 -10.54 2.27 11.51
CA MET A 6 -10.10 2.73 10.19
C MET A 6 -8.77 3.50 10.29
N GLY A 7 -8.66 4.41 11.27
CA GLY A 7 -7.42 5.12 11.53
C GLY A 7 -6.26 4.23 11.99
N SER A 8 -6.53 3.12 12.71
CA SER A 8 -5.50 2.16 13.09
C SER A 8 -5.01 1.34 11.89
N VAL A 9 -5.92 0.89 11.02
CA VAL A 9 -5.57 0.15 9.80
C VAL A 9 -4.77 1.00 8.82
N GLU A 10 -5.20 2.24 8.57
CA GLU A 10 -4.47 3.14 7.68
C GLU A 10 -3.04 3.38 8.16
N ARG A 11 -2.87 3.57 9.48
CA ARG A 11 -1.55 3.73 10.09
C ARG A 11 -0.70 2.48 9.96
N GLU A 12 -1.28 1.31 10.18
CA GLU A 12 -0.58 0.01 10.10
C GLU A 12 -0.12 -0.30 8.67
N ILE A 13 -0.96 0.00 7.67
CA ILE A 13 -0.59 -0.11 6.25
C ILE A 13 0.56 0.86 5.94
N LYS A 14 0.46 2.13 6.33
CA LYS A 14 1.53 3.12 6.11
C LYS A 14 2.84 2.71 6.80
N GLN A 15 2.77 2.17 8.02
CA GLN A 15 3.94 1.66 8.73
C GLN A 15 4.59 0.51 7.96
N THR A 16 3.79 -0.43 7.45
CA THR A 16 4.30 -1.56 6.66
C THR A 16 4.98 -1.10 5.37
N ILE A 17 4.42 -0.10 4.69
CA ILE A 17 5.03 0.51 3.51
C ILE A 17 6.36 1.17 3.89
N ALA A 18 6.40 1.91 5.00
CA ALA A 18 7.62 2.58 5.48
C ALA A 18 8.73 1.56 5.80
N ASP A 19 8.39 0.48 6.49
CA ASP A 19 9.31 -0.60 6.85
C ASP A 19 9.86 -1.31 5.60
N CYS A 20 8.99 -1.61 4.63
CA CYS A 20 9.38 -2.24 3.37
C CYS A 20 10.35 -1.37 2.57
N LEU A 21 10.11 -0.05 2.53
CA LEU A 21 10.94 0.94 1.85
C LEU A 21 12.17 1.38 2.65
N LYS A 22 12.26 1.00 3.93
CA LYS A 22 13.29 1.47 4.88
C LYS A 22 13.34 2.99 4.98
N VAL A 23 12.17 3.63 4.97
CA VAL A 23 12.03 5.08 5.16
C VAL A 23 11.27 5.37 6.45
N GLU A 24 11.36 6.61 6.92
CA GLU A 24 10.58 7.04 8.08
C GLU A 24 9.10 7.16 7.71
N LEU A 25 8.19 6.70 8.58
CA LEU A 25 6.74 6.85 8.40
C LEU A 25 6.35 8.31 8.11
N SER A 26 7.04 9.26 8.76
CA SER A 26 6.81 10.70 8.59
C SER A 26 7.10 11.22 7.17
N SER A 27 7.85 10.47 6.35
CA SER A 27 8.11 10.81 4.94
C SER A 27 6.96 10.40 4.00
N LEU A 28 6.10 9.48 4.43
CA LEU A 28 4.94 9.02 3.68
C LEU A 28 3.74 9.95 3.92
N LYS A 29 3.65 11.02 3.14
CA LYS A 29 2.49 11.92 3.16
C LYS A 29 1.43 11.46 2.16
N ASP A 30 0.16 11.63 2.51
CA ASP A 30 -0.97 11.17 1.69
C ASP A 30 -1.08 11.81 0.32
N GLU A 31 -0.60 13.05 0.22
CA GLU A 31 -0.51 13.84 -1.02
C GLU A 31 0.66 13.43 -1.92
N ASN A 32 1.65 12.71 -1.39
CA ASN A 32 2.81 12.29 -2.18
C ASN A 32 2.41 11.19 -3.16
N THR A 33 2.86 11.32 -4.40
CA THR A 33 2.83 10.22 -5.36
C THR A 33 4.03 9.33 -5.12
N PHE A 34 3.93 8.04 -5.42
CA PHE A 34 5.07 7.12 -5.29
C PHE A 34 6.25 7.60 -6.15
N TYR A 35 5.97 8.18 -7.32
CA TYR A 35 6.97 8.83 -8.15
C TYR A 35 7.67 10.01 -7.48
N SER A 36 6.93 10.89 -6.80
CA SER A 36 7.51 12.05 -6.09
C SER A 36 8.42 11.66 -4.92
N LEU A 37 8.23 10.43 -4.40
CA LEU A 37 9.06 9.83 -3.36
C LEU A 37 10.31 9.14 -3.91
N GLY A 38 10.51 9.12 -5.23
CA GLY A 38 11.60 8.38 -5.85
C GLY A 38 11.44 6.86 -5.74
N ILE A 39 10.24 6.38 -5.41
CA ILE A 39 9.92 4.95 -5.48
C ILE A 39 9.89 4.60 -6.97
N GLU A 40 10.35 3.41 -7.36
CA GLU A 40 10.29 2.95 -8.74
C GLU A 40 9.24 1.83 -8.89
N SER A 41 8.82 1.51 -10.12
CA SER A 41 7.82 0.47 -10.35
C SER A 41 8.23 -0.92 -9.82
N LEU A 42 9.52 -1.22 -9.77
CA LEU A 42 10.05 -2.44 -9.13
C LEU A 42 9.81 -2.43 -7.62
N THR A 43 10.10 -1.30 -6.97
CA THR A 43 9.88 -1.11 -5.55
C THR A 43 8.39 -1.16 -5.19
N PHE A 44 7.50 -0.73 -6.09
CA PHE A 44 6.05 -0.89 -5.89
C PHE A 44 5.62 -2.36 -5.82
N ILE A 45 6.25 -3.23 -6.62
CA ILE A 45 6.04 -4.68 -6.52
C ILE A 45 6.52 -5.18 -5.16
N GLU A 46 7.67 -4.70 -4.68
CA GLU A 46 8.19 -5.05 -3.35
C GLU A 46 7.22 -4.66 -2.22
N ILE A 47 6.63 -3.46 -2.29
CA ILE A 47 5.57 -3.04 -1.35
C ILE A 47 4.39 -3.99 -1.38
N ALA A 48 3.89 -4.34 -2.58
CA ALA A 48 2.77 -5.27 -2.72
C ALA A 48 3.09 -6.65 -2.14
N LEU A 49 4.31 -7.14 -2.33
CA LEU A 49 4.79 -8.40 -1.76
C LEU A 49 4.91 -8.33 -0.23
N CYS A 50 5.48 -7.26 0.32
CA CYS A 50 5.58 -7.05 1.77
C CYS A 50 4.19 -7.07 2.44
N LEU A 51 3.19 -6.44 1.82
CA LEU A 51 1.83 -6.41 2.34
C LEU A 51 1.17 -7.79 2.27
N ASP A 52 1.35 -8.51 1.17
CA ASP A 52 0.85 -9.88 1.00
C ASP A 52 1.46 -10.83 2.03
N ASP A 53 2.80 -10.84 2.15
CA ASP A 53 3.53 -11.68 3.09
C ASP A 53 3.09 -11.44 4.54
N LYS A 54 2.77 -10.18 4.88
CA LYS A 54 2.37 -9.80 6.25
C LYS A 54 0.91 -10.13 6.57
N TYR A 55 0.00 -9.94 5.62
CA TYR A 55 -1.45 -9.98 5.89
C TYR A 55 -2.20 -11.09 5.15
N SER A 56 -1.52 -11.88 4.31
CA SER A 56 -2.09 -12.98 3.53
C SER A 56 -3.31 -12.53 2.71
N PHE A 57 -3.15 -11.45 1.94
CA PHE A 57 -4.18 -10.95 1.03
C PHE A 57 -4.30 -11.95 -0.13
N GLY A 58 -5.20 -12.93 -0.02
CA GLY A 58 -5.28 -14.10 -0.91
C GLY A 58 -4.98 -13.92 -2.42
N ASP A 59 -4.45 -14.98 -3.03
CA ASP A 59 -3.72 -15.01 -4.31
C ASP A 59 -4.29 -14.22 -5.51
N GLU A 60 -5.60 -14.01 -5.64
CA GLU A 60 -6.18 -13.38 -6.83
C GLU A 60 -5.97 -11.87 -6.87
N ASP A 61 -6.13 -11.17 -5.74
CA ASP A 61 -6.14 -9.71 -5.77
C ASP A 61 -4.74 -9.09 -5.63
N ILE A 62 -3.83 -9.76 -4.90
CA ILE A 62 -2.41 -9.43 -4.95
C ILE A 62 -1.84 -9.74 -6.34
N ARG A 63 -2.25 -10.82 -7.02
CA ARG A 63 -1.85 -11.04 -8.42
C ARG A 63 -2.36 -9.94 -9.33
N ALA A 64 -3.56 -9.40 -9.11
CA ALA A 64 -4.05 -8.24 -9.84
C ALA A 64 -3.17 -7.00 -9.56
N LEU A 65 -2.80 -6.70 -8.31
CA LEU A 65 -1.84 -5.64 -7.99
C LEU A 65 -0.46 -5.88 -8.64
N ARG A 66 0.05 -7.12 -8.63
CA ARG A 66 1.29 -7.53 -9.30
C ARG A 66 1.21 -7.41 -10.83
N THR A 67 0.03 -7.59 -11.42
CA THR A 67 -0.18 -7.63 -12.88
C THR A 67 -0.53 -6.25 -13.44
N GLU A 68 -1.36 -5.47 -12.74
CA GLU A 68 -1.71 -4.09 -13.10
C GLU A 68 -0.55 -3.11 -12.83
N ALA A 69 0.26 -3.34 -11.78
CA ALA A 69 1.53 -2.62 -11.60
C ALA A 69 2.53 -2.87 -12.76
N VAL A 70 2.38 -4.00 -13.44
CA VAL A 70 3.20 -4.39 -14.60
C VAL A 70 2.59 -3.90 -15.93
N LEU A 71 1.27 -3.71 -16.02
CA LEU A 71 0.56 -3.53 -17.29
C LEU A 71 0.24 -2.09 -17.73
N ASP A 72 0.26 -1.06 -16.88
CA ASP A 72 0.12 0.31 -17.40
C ASP A 72 1.08 1.33 -16.75
N ARG A 73 2.18 1.54 -17.47
CA ARG A 73 3.38 2.28 -17.07
C ARG A 73 3.12 3.79 -17.02
N LYS A 74 3.66 4.45 -15.98
CA LYS A 74 3.65 5.89 -15.69
C LYS A 74 2.38 6.49 -15.10
N GLN A 75 1.19 6.34 -15.68
CA GLN A 75 0.04 7.13 -15.19
C GLN A 75 -0.41 6.71 -13.78
N LEU A 76 -0.57 5.41 -13.54
CA LEU A 76 -0.92 4.92 -12.20
C LEU A 76 0.16 5.33 -11.19
N PHE A 77 1.43 5.21 -11.55
CA PHE A 77 2.54 5.52 -10.65
C PHE A 77 2.77 7.03 -10.40
N GLU A 78 2.55 7.87 -11.42
CA GLU A 78 2.70 9.33 -11.37
C GLU A 78 1.50 10.00 -10.66
N TYR A 79 0.31 9.38 -10.65
CA TYR A 79 -0.93 9.99 -10.12
C TYR A 79 -1.54 9.24 -8.92
N LEU A 80 -1.11 8.01 -8.62
CA LEU A 80 -1.49 7.30 -7.39
C LEU A 80 -0.70 7.89 -6.23
N THR A 81 -1.44 8.45 -5.27
CA THR A 81 -0.85 8.95 -4.05
C THR A 81 -0.81 7.87 -2.98
N VAL A 82 0.04 8.04 -1.97
CA VAL A 82 0.10 7.16 -0.80
C VAL A 82 -1.29 7.03 -0.16
N GLY A 83 -2.02 8.14 0.00
CA GLY A 83 -3.37 8.14 0.57
C GLY A 83 -4.34 7.28 -0.24
N LYS A 84 -4.40 7.46 -1.56
CA LYS A 84 -5.29 6.66 -2.43
C LYS A 84 -4.96 5.17 -2.41
N PHE A 85 -3.69 4.82 -2.29
CA PHE A 85 -3.26 3.43 -2.19
C PHE A 85 -3.64 2.82 -0.83
N VAL A 86 -3.43 3.56 0.26
CA VAL A 86 -3.83 3.16 1.61
C VAL A 86 -5.36 3.04 1.71
N ASP A 87 -6.12 3.96 1.11
CA ASP A 87 -7.58 3.91 1.04
C ASP A 87 -8.06 2.66 0.30
N TYR A 88 -7.42 2.34 -0.84
CA TYR A 88 -7.72 1.14 -1.61
C TYR A 88 -7.51 -0.13 -0.79
N ILE A 89 -6.36 -0.24 -0.12
CA ILE A 89 -6.03 -1.41 0.72
C ILE A 89 -6.97 -1.48 1.92
N THR A 90 -7.24 -0.36 2.59
CA THR A 90 -8.14 -0.30 3.76
C THR A 90 -9.56 -0.72 3.38
N SER A 91 -10.06 -0.22 2.25
CA SER A 91 -11.41 -0.52 1.76
C SER A 91 -11.57 -2.00 1.38
N LYS A 92 -10.54 -2.60 0.79
CA LYS A 92 -10.60 -3.96 0.26
C LYS A 92 -10.17 -5.03 1.27
N TYR A 93 -9.13 -4.77 2.06
CA TYR A 93 -8.47 -5.73 2.97
C TYR A 93 -8.38 -5.26 4.43
N GLY A 94 -9.13 -4.23 4.81
CA GLY A 94 -9.04 -3.70 6.18
C GLY A 94 -9.36 -4.72 7.27
N ARG A 95 -10.13 -5.78 6.96
CA ARG A 95 -10.45 -6.85 7.92
C ARG A 95 -9.25 -7.77 8.17
N GLU A 96 -8.51 -8.06 7.12
CA GLU A 96 -7.30 -8.87 7.12
C GLU A 96 -6.20 -8.15 7.90
N VAL A 97 -6.04 -6.83 7.68
CA VAL A 97 -5.10 -6.00 8.45
C VAL A 97 -5.49 -5.97 9.94
N LEU A 98 -6.77 -5.77 10.25
CA LEU A 98 -7.27 -5.78 11.64
C LEU A 98 -7.02 -7.12 12.36
N ALA A 99 -7.05 -8.25 11.64
CA ALA A 99 -6.77 -9.55 12.25
C ALA A 99 -5.31 -9.67 12.74
N HIS A 100 -4.44 -8.75 12.31
CA HIS A 100 -3.02 -8.72 12.61
C HIS A 100 -2.58 -7.50 13.44
N THR A 101 -3.52 -6.63 13.85
CA THR A 101 -3.28 -5.46 14.73
C THR A 101 -3.77 -5.71 16.15
#